data_AF-A0A535C7L2-F1
#
_entry.id   AF-A0A535C7L2-F1
#
_cell.length_a   1.000
_cell.length_b   1.000
_cell.length_c   1.000
_cell.angle_alpha   90.00
_cell.angle_beta   90.00
_cell.angle_gamma   90.00
#
_symmetry.space_group_name_H-M   'P 1'
#
loop_
_entity.id
_entity.type
_entity.pdbx_description
1 polymer ?
#
loop_
_entity_poly.entity_id
_entity_poly.type
_entity_poly.pdbx_seq_one_letter_code
_entity_poly.pdbx_strand_id
1 'polypeptide(L)'
;MTTDLWAFFRGGFVPLRDANVSVMTHALNYGTAVFEGIRAYWNVDAKQLYALDLVPHFERIVRSAALLYMQVPYTAEQMADFTVELLRRDGLQEDTYVRPLIYKSSELIGVRLHNLDADFTMFAIPFGKYIDTESGVRAQVSSWRRTDDNAIPARGKITGAYVNSALAKSEAQLNGFDEAIVLTQDGHV
;
A
#
# COMPACT_ATOMS: atom_id res chain seq x y z
N MET A 1 -19.07 14.79 -10.58
CA MET A 1 -18.30 14.51 -11.80
C MET A 1 -17.13 13.66 -11.36
N THR A 2 -17.15 12.36 -11.66
CA THR A 2 -15.98 11.50 -11.40
C THR A 2 -14.90 11.89 -12.39
N THR A 3 -13.92 12.66 -11.94
CA THR A 3 -12.68 12.91 -12.68
C THR A 3 -12.07 11.56 -13.02
N ASP A 4 -11.72 11.33 -14.29
CA ASP A 4 -10.93 10.16 -14.67
C ASP A 4 -9.56 10.28 -13.99
N LEU A 5 -9.37 9.55 -12.89
CA LEU A 5 -8.12 9.51 -12.13
C LEU A 5 -7.01 8.87 -12.96
N TRP A 6 -5.76 9.12 -12.57
CA TRP A 6 -4.56 8.62 -13.21
C TRP A 6 -3.90 7.53 -12.37
N ALA A 7 -3.01 6.79 -13.01
CA ALA A 7 -2.05 5.91 -12.38
C ALA A 7 -0.69 6.04 -13.06
N PHE A 8 0.39 5.84 -12.31
CA PHE A 8 1.68 5.52 -12.92
C PHE A 8 1.73 4.01 -13.12
N PHE A 9 1.83 3.54 -14.37
CA PHE A 9 1.79 2.12 -14.70
C PHE A 9 2.66 1.85 -15.94
N ARG A 10 3.48 0.79 -15.89
CA ARG A 10 4.39 0.38 -16.99
C ARG A 10 5.24 1.54 -17.53
N GLY A 11 5.78 2.34 -16.62
CA GLY A 11 6.73 3.42 -16.92
C GLY A 11 6.12 4.75 -17.36
N GLY A 12 4.80 4.92 -17.31
CA GLY A 12 4.15 6.18 -17.68
C GLY A 12 2.85 6.44 -16.92
N PHE A 13 2.31 7.66 -17.10
CA PHE A 13 1.00 8.02 -16.56
C PHE A 13 -0.10 7.62 -17.53
N VAL A 14 -1.05 6.83 -17.05
CA VAL A 14 -2.21 6.35 -17.82
C VAL A 14 -3.51 6.64 -17.05
N PRO A 15 -4.66 6.72 -17.72
CA PRO A 15 -5.94 6.70 -17.03
C PRO A 15 -6.05 5.46 -16.14
N LEU A 16 -6.57 5.60 -14.92
CA LEU A 16 -6.61 4.53 -13.92
C LEU A 16 -7.32 3.27 -14.44
N ARG A 17 -8.37 3.44 -15.26
CA ARG A 17 -9.10 2.34 -15.92
C ARG A 17 -8.24 1.48 -16.85
N ASP A 18 -7.12 2.01 -17.34
CA ASP A 18 -6.23 1.34 -18.28
C ASP A 18 -5.07 0.63 -17.55
N ALA A 19 -4.89 0.87 -16.25
CA ALA A 19 -3.86 0.26 -15.42
C ALA A 19 -4.24 -1.18 -14.98
N ASN A 20 -4.19 -2.13 -15.92
CA ASN A 20 -4.62 -3.52 -15.73
C ASN A 20 -3.45 -4.52 -15.72
N VAL A 21 -3.54 -5.52 -14.85
CA VAL A 21 -2.61 -6.66 -14.81
C VAL A 21 -3.33 -7.95 -15.24
N SER A 22 -2.59 -8.90 -15.78
CA SER A 22 -3.12 -10.23 -16.12
C SER A 22 -3.47 -11.02 -14.87
N VAL A 23 -4.48 -11.89 -14.95
CA VAL A 23 -4.79 -12.84 -13.86
C VAL A 23 -3.65 -13.82 -13.59
N MET A 24 -2.71 -13.97 -14.52
CA MET A 24 -1.50 -14.78 -14.38
C MET A 24 -0.37 -14.07 -13.60
N THR A 25 -0.55 -12.81 -13.22
CA THR A 25 0.48 -12.02 -12.52
C THR A 25 0.89 -12.72 -11.23
N HIS A 26 2.20 -12.97 -11.05
CA HIS A 26 2.73 -13.71 -9.92
C HIS A 26 2.29 -13.11 -8.57
N ALA A 27 2.36 -11.79 -8.42
CA ALA A 27 1.95 -11.10 -7.20
C ALA A 27 0.47 -11.28 -6.84
N LEU A 28 -0.42 -11.39 -7.84
CA LEU A 28 -1.85 -11.63 -7.62
C LEU A 28 -2.09 -13.03 -7.04
N ASN A 29 -1.32 -14.01 -7.50
CA ASN A 29 -1.49 -15.41 -7.11
C ASN A 29 -0.75 -15.78 -5.82
N TYR A 30 0.31 -15.05 -5.46
CA TYR A 30 1.21 -15.43 -4.36
C TYR A 30 1.44 -14.34 -3.31
N GLY A 31 0.80 -13.17 -3.42
CA GLY A 31 0.98 -12.07 -2.46
C GLY A 31 2.39 -11.46 -2.46
N THR A 32 3.16 -11.66 -3.54
CA THR A 32 4.55 -11.20 -3.68
C THR A 32 4.61 -9.76 -4.20
N ALA A 33 4.11 -8.83 -3.39
CA ALA A 33 4.25 -7.40 -3.61
C ALA A 33 4.55 -6.68 -2.29
N VAL A 34 5.05 -5.46 -2.40
CA VAL A 34 5.22 -4.52 -1.30
C VAL A 34 4.53 -3.22 -1.65
N PHE A 35 4.11 -2.47 -0.64
CA PHE A 35 3.34 -1.26 -0.87
C PHE A 35 3.64 -0.17 0.13
N GLU A 36 3.18 1.02 -0.18
CA GLU A 36 3.14 2.15 0.74
C GLU A 36 1.76 2.75 0.88
N GLY A 37 1.58 3.48 1.98
CA GLY A 37 0.40 4.28 2.21
C GLY A 37 0.82 5.69 2.54
N ILE A 38 0.60 6.61 1.60
CA ILE A 38 1.05 8.00 1.75
C ILE A 38 -0.17 8.90 1.81
N ARG A 39 -0.20 9.79 2.80
CA ARG A 39 -1.26 10.78 2.96
C ARG A 39 -0.87 12.08 2.27
N ALA A 40 -1.84 12.69 1.61
CA ALA A 40 -1.76 14.06 1.17
C ALA A 40 -2.96 14.84 1.71
N TYR A 41 -2.71 16.03 2.26
CA TYR A 41 -3.71 16.81 2.98
C TYR A 41 -4.04 18.09 2.24
N TRP A 42 -5.32 18.36 2.07
CA TRP A 42 -5.77 19.57 1.38
C TRP A 42 -5.81 20.74 2.36
N ASN A 43 -5.07 21.79 2.04
CA ASN A 43 -5.15 23.06 2.75
C ASN A 43 -6.09 24.00 1.98
N VAL A 44 -7.24 24.28 2.59
CA VAL A 44 -8.29 25.12 1.98
C VAL A 44 -7.81 26.56 1.77
N ASP A 45 -7.07 27.12 2.72
CA ASP A 45 -6.60 28.52 2.68
C ASP A 45 -5.53 28.72 1.60
N ALA A 46 -4.57 27.79 1.54
CA ALA A 46 -3.49 27.81 0.55
C ALA A 46 -3.92 27.29 -0.83
N LYS A 47 -5.10 26.67 -0.94
CA LYS A 47 -5.56 25.95 -2.14
C LYS A 47 -4.50 24.99 -2.68
N GLN A 48 -3.89 24.23 -1.76
CA GLN A 48 -2.72 23.41 -2.05
C GLN A 48 -2.84 22.05 -1.34
N LEU A 49 -2.50 21.00 -2.08
CA LEU A 49 -2.36 19.64 -1.55
C LEU A 49 -0.91 19.41 -1.10
N TYR A 50 -0.73 18.92 0.12
CA TYR A 50 0.59 18.62 0.71
C TYR A 50 0.75 17.12 0.93
N ALA A 51 1.61 16.47 0.16
CA ALA A 51 1.96 15.06 0.35
C ALA A 51 3.07 14.92 1.41
N LEU A 52 2.84 14.03 2.38
CA LEU A 52 3.70 13.90 3.56
C LEU A 52 4.83 12.89 3.32
N ASP A 53 6.07 13.28 3.65
CA ASP A 53 7.25 12.40 3.77
C ASP A 53 7.48 11.44 2.59
N LEU A 54 7.32 11.93 1.35
CA LEU A 54 7.41 11.11 0.14
C LEU A 54 8.69 10.28 0.07
N VAL A 55 9.87 10.90 0.17
CA VAL A 55 11.16 10.19 0.04
C VAL A 55 11.31 9.11 1.12
N PRO A 56 11.10 9.37 2.43
CA PRO A 56 11.12 8.33 3.45
C PRO A 56 10.19 7.13 3.18
N HIS A 57 8.98 7.37 2.65
CA HIS A 57 8.08 6.30 2.24
C HIS A 57 8.68 5.45 1.11
N PHE A 58 9.28 6.08 0.09
CA PHE A 58 9.89 5.37 -1.01
C PHE A 58 11.21 4.68 -0.66
N GLU A 59 12.00 5.21 0.27
CA GLU A 59 13.13 4.47 0.81
C GLU A 59 12.66 3.18 1.53
N ARG A 60 11.53 3.25 2.26
CA ARG A 60 10.93 2.08 2.92
C ARG A 60 10.38 1.07 1.91
N ILE A 61 9.76 1.50 0.82
CA ILE A 61 9.28 0.57 -0.22
C ILE A 61 10.46 -0.15 -0.89
N VAL A 62 11.59 0.54 -1.14
CA VAL A 62 12.81 -0.08 -1.69
C VAL A 62 13.39 -1.11 -0.73
N ARG A 63 13.48 -0.80 0.58
CA ARG A 63 13.91 -1.77 1.59
C ARG A 63 12.98 -2.98 1.67
N SER A 64 11.67 -2.76 1.57
CA SER A 64 10.68 -3.85 1.55
C SER A 64 10.81 -4.71 0.28
N ALA A 65 11.02 -4.07 -0.88
CA ALA A 65 11.18 -4.74 -2.17
C ALA A 65 12.42 -5.66 -2.18
N ALA A 66 13.51 -5.24 -1.54
CA ALA A 66 14.71 -6.05 -1.39
C ALA A 66 14.47 -7.36 -0.64
N LEU A 67 13.58 -7.39 0.36
CA LEU A 67 13.20 -8.63 1.07
C LEU A 67 12.56 -9.67 0.14
N LEU A 68 11.93 -9.22 -0.94
CA LEU A 68 11.29 -10.07 -1.96
C LEU A 68 12.12 -10.20 -3.25
N TYR A 69 13.41 -9.86 -3.21
CA TYR A 69 14.30 -9.91 -4.37
C TYR A 69 13.75 -9.11 -5.56
N MET A 70 13.16 -7.96 -5.30
CA MET A 70 12.65 -7.03 -6.32
C MET A 70 13.57 -5.83 -6.47
N GLN A 71 13.80 -5.42 -7.71
CA GLN A 71 14.48 -4.19 -8.07
C GLN A 71 13.66 -3.51 -9.16
N VAL A 72 13.54 -2.19 -9.09
CA VAL A 72 12.87 -1.36 -10.11
C VAL A 72 13.83 -0.25 -10.53
N PRO A 73 13.75 0.27 -11.77
CA PRO A 73 14.71 1.23 -12.30
C PRO A 73 14.42 2.67 -11.83
N TYR A 74 13.97 2.86 -10.59
CA TYR A 74 13.59 4.15 -10.03
C TYR A 74 14.19 4.36 -8.65
N THR A 75 14.74 5.56 -8.42
CA THR A 75 15.16 5.98 -7.08
C THR A 75 13.97 6.43 -6.24
N ALA A 76 14.19 6.60 -4.93
CA ALA A 76 13.15 7.11 -4.03
C ALA A 76 12.69 8.52 -4.41
N GLU A 77 13.62 9.37 -4.86
CA GLU A 77 13.36 10.73 -5.33
C GLU A 77 12.53 10.71 -6.62
N GLN A 78 12.87 9.84 -7.58
CA GLN A 78 12.09 9.72 -8.81
C GLN A 78 10.64 9.28 -8.53
N MET A 79 10.45 8.31 -7.62
CA MET A 79 9.10 7.89 -7.23
C MET A 79 8.33 8.98 -6.46
N ALA A 80 9.03 9.81 -5.67
CA ALA A 80 8.44 11.00 -5.05
C ALA A 80 7.99 12.02 -6.11
N ASP A 81 8.84 12.32 -7.10
CA ASP A 81 8.49 13.22 -8.20
C ASP A 81 7.30 12.70 -9.00
N PHE A 82 7.26 11.40 -9.31
CA PHE A 82 6.12 10.78 -9.97
C PHE A 82 4.84 10.88 -9.14
N THR A 83 4.93 10.83 -7.81
CA THR A 83 3.77 11.01 -6.92
C THR A 83 3.24 12.44 -6.99
N VAL A 84 4.12 13.43 -6.98
CA VAL A 84 3.72 14.84 -7.12
C VAL A 84 3.05 15.08 -8.47
N GLU A 85 3.61 14.53 -9.55
CA GLU A 85 3.04 14.62 -10.90
C GLU A 85 1.69 13.92 -11.00
N LEU A 86 1.53 12.72 -10.39
CA LEU A 86 0.25 12.03 -10.31
C LEU A 86 -0.83 12.91 -9.67
N LEU A 87 -0.53 13.46 -8.49
CA LEU A 87 -1.47 14.30 -7.74
C LEU A 87 -1.83 15.58 -8.50
N ARG A 88 -0.89 16.16 -9.26
CA ARG A 88 -1.19 17.30 -10.15
C ARG A 88 -2.16 16.94 -11.27
N ARG A 89 -2.01 15.75 -11.87
CA ARG A 89 -2.89 15.26 -12.94
C ARG A 89 -4.30 14.99 -12.44
N ASP A 90 -4.41 14.42 -11.23
CA ASP A 90 -5.71 14.14 -10.62
C ASP A 90 -6.44 15.40 -10.18
N GLY A 91 -5.70 16.47 -9.84
CA GLY A 91 -6.27 17.79 -9.52
C GLY A 91 -7.20 17.77 -8.29
N LEU A 92 -6.98 16.83 -7.37
CA LEU A 92 -7.81 16.65 -6.18
C LEU A 92 -7.69 17.86 -5.24
N GLN A 93 -8.84 18.34 -4.77
CA GLN A 93 -8.96 19.46 -3.81
C GLN A 93 -9.52 18.98 -2.48
N GLU A 94 -9.07 17.81 -2.05
CA GLU A 94 -9.49 17.14 -0.83
C GLU A 94 -8.38 16.21 -0.32
N ASP A 95 -8.52 15.74 0.93
CA ASP A 95 -7.60 14.77 1.51
C ASP A 95 -7.52 13.52 0.64
N THR A 96 -6.29 13.10 0.37
CA THR A 96 -5.97 12.10 -0.63
C THR A 96 -5.06 11.03 -0.04
N TYR A 97 -5.21 9.81 -0.51
CA TYR A 97 -4.33 8.70 -0.18
C TYR A 97 -3.70 8.14 -1.45
N VAL A 98 -2.37 8.11 -1.46
CA VAL A 98 -1.56 7.52 -2.54
C VAL A 98 -1.18 6.09 -2.15
N ARG A 99 -1.33 5.16 -3.09
CA ARG A 99 -1.01 3.74 -2.94
C ARG A 99 0.07 3.31 -3.94
N PRO A 100 1.37 3.49 -3.61
CA PRO A 100 2.45 2.89 -4.39
C PRO A 100 2.58 1.38 -4.13
N LEU A 101 2.97 0.64 -5.16
CA LEU A 101 3.15 -0.80 -5.15
C LEU A 101 4.37 -1.20 -5.99
N ILE A 102 5.23 -2.07 -5.47
CA ILE A 102 6.22 -2.82 -6.26
C ILE A 102 5.83 -4.29 -6.18
N TYR A 103 5.73 -4.98 -7.32
CA TYR A 103 5.15 -6.32 -7.38
C TYR A 103 5.86 -7.22 -8.39
N LYS A 104 5.93 -8.53 -8.11
CA LYS A 104 6.39 -9.52 -9.08
C LYS A 104 5.39 -9.60 -10.25
N SER A 105 5.78 -9.08 -11.41
CA SER A 105 4.90 -8.86 -12.55
C SER A 105 4.90 -9.98 -13.58
N SER A 106 5.85 -10.92 -13.52
CA SER A 106 5.89 -12.06 -14.42
C SER A 106 4.57 -12.85 -14.40
N GLU A 107 4.12 -13.26 -15.59
CA GLU A 107 2.88 -13.99 -15.80
C GLU A 107 3.15 -15.50 -15.90
N LEU A 108 3.39 -16.13 -14.75
CA LEU A 108 3.71 -17.56 -14.68
C LEU A 108 3.31 -18.17 -13.33
N ILE A 109 3.23 -19.50 -13.31
CA ILE A 109 2.98 -20.30 -12.10
C ILE A 109 4.30 -20.89 -11.60
N GLY A 110 4.56 -20.73 -10.31
CA GLY A 110 5.73 -21.31 -9.63
C GLY A 110 6.22 -20.46 -8.47
N VAL A 111 6.10 -20.99 -7.25
CA VAL A 111 6.36 -20.26 -6.00
C VAL A 111 7.87 -20.07 -5.79
N ARG A 112 8.40 -18.92 -6.21
CA ARG A 112 9.79 -18.49 -5.99
C ARG A 112 9.90 -16.97 -6.02
N LEU A 113 11.07 -16.44 -5.71
CA LEU A 113 11.35 -14.99 -5.76
C LEU A 113 12.41 -14.60 -6.79
N HIS A 114 13.24 -15.54 -7.24
CA HIS A 114 14.31 -15.31 -8.22
C HIS A 114 13.83 -15.57 -9.66
N ASN A 115 14.50 -14.96 -10.64
CA ASN A 115 14.17 -15.07 -12.07
C ASN A 115 12.69 -14.74 -12.34
N LEU A 116 12.27 -13.59 -11.79
CA LEU A 116 10.95 -12.99 -11.95
C LEU A 116 11.13 -11.48 -12.08
N ASP A 117 10.39 -10.89 -13.00
CA ASP A 117 10.31 -9.46 -13.22
C ASP A 117 9.57 -8.78 -12.08
N ALA A 118 9.84 -7.49 -11.88
CA ALA A 118 9.15 -6.66 -10.92
C ALA A 118 8.81 -5.31 -11.56
N ASP A 119 7.58 -4.85 -11.34
CA ASP A 119 7.10 -3.55 -11.81
C ASP A 119 6.69 -2.65 -10.64
N PHE A 120 6.75 -1.35 -10.90
CA PHE A 120 6.24 -0.31 -10.01
C PHE A 120 4.94 0.28 -10.56
N THR A 121 3.96 0.50 -9.69
CA THR A 121 2.71 1.20 -10.01
C THR A 121 2.25 2.04 -8.82
N MET A 122 1.47 3.08 -9.09
CA MET A 122 0.76 3.81 -8.05
C MET A 122 -0.48 4.52 -8.59
N PHE A 123 -1.42 4.75 -7.68
CA PHE A 123 -2.61 5.55 -7.92
C PHE A 123 -2.93 6.37 -6.66
N ALA A 124 -3.78 7.38 -6.81
CA ALA A 124 -4.30 8.17 -5.70
C ALA A 124 -5.83 8.17 -5.71
N ILE A 125 -6.43 8.29 -4.53
CA ILE A 125 -7.88 8.42 -4.38
C ILE A 125 -8.22 9.42 -3.26
N PRO A 126 -9.37 10.11 -3.35
CA PRO A 126 -9.99 10.76 -2.20
C PRO A 126 -10.05 9.83 -1.00
N PHE A 127 -9.62 10.31 0.17
CA PHE A 127 -9.58 9.49 1.37
C PHE A 127 -9.78 10.31 2.63
N GLY A 128 -10.95 10.18 3.23
CA GLY A 128 -11.29 10.79 4.52
C GLY A 128 -10.60 10.10 5.70
N LYS A 129 -11.23 10.16 6.87
CA LYS A 129 -10.72 9.49 8.07
C LYS A 129 -10.79 7.97 7.91
N TYR A 130 -9.70 7.27 8.25
CA TYR A 130 -9.66 5.80 8.23
C TYR A 130 -10.57 5.17 9.30
N ILE A 131 -10.60 5.81 10.47
CA ILE A 131 -11.47 5.49 11.60
C ILE A 131 -11.91 6.81 12.22
N ASP A 132 -13.17 6.91 12.63
CA ASP A 132 -13.61 8.08 13.38
C ASP A 132 -13.09 7.99 14.80
N THR A 133 -12.26 8.96 15.18
CA THR A 133 -11.60 9.01 16.49
C THR A 133 -12.22 10.06 17.41
N GLU A 134 -13.20 10.84 16.96
CA GLU A 134 -13.77 11.94 17.76
C GLU A 134 -14.43 11.46 19.06
N SER A 135 -15.05 10.29 19.03
CA SER A 135 -15.68 9.65 20.20
C SER A 135 -14.81 8.57 20.86
N GLY A 136 -13.56 8.42 20.42
CA GLY A 136 -12.69 7.31 20.79
C GLY A 136 -12.98 6.03 19.98
N VAL A 137 -12.14 5.02 20.14
CA VAL A 137 -12.17 3.77 19.37
C VAL A 137 -12.34 2.59 20.34
N ARG A 138 -13.29 1.70 20.07
CA ARG A 138 -13.44 0.43 20.81
C ARG A 138 -12.59 -0.62 20.11
N ALA A 139 -11.55 -1.10 20.80
CA ALA A 139 -10.64 -2.10 20.27
C ALA A 139 -10.86 -3.47 20.91
N GLN A 140 -10.71 -4.54 20.11
CA GLN A 140 -10.66 -5.92 20.58
C GLN A 140 -9.24 -6.47 20.52
N VAL A 141 -8.79 -7.16 21.56
CA VAL A 141 -7.62 -8.04 21.45
C VAL A 141 -8.01 -9.27 20.64
N SER A 142 -7.45 -9.40 19.44
CA SER A 142 -7.77 -10.45 18.49
C SER A 142 -7.28 -11.83 18.95
N SER A 143 -8.00 -12.88 18.57
CA SER A 143 -7.53 -14.26 18.73
C SER A 143 -6.42 -14.62 17.73
N TRP A 144 -6.31 -13.88 16.63
CA TRP A 144 -5.23 -14.01 15.66
C TRP A 144 -3.94 -13.39 16.21
N ARG A 145 -2.86 -14.17 16.16
CA ARG A 145 -1.52 -13.72 16.53
C ARG A 145 -0.85 -13.00 15.37
N ARG A 146 0.00 -12.02 15.69
CA ARG A 146 0.85 -11.36 14.71
C ARG A 146 1.74 -12.39 14.00
N THR A 147 1.88 -12.24 12.68
CA THR A 147 2.81 -13.06 11.91
C THR A 147 4.24 -12.91 12.43
N ASP A 148 4.90 -14.04 12.67
CA ASP A 148 6.30 -14.09 13.09
C ASP A 148 7.24 -13.59 11.97
N ASP A 149 8.31 -12.87 12.33
CA ASP A 149 9.24 -12.27 11.36
C ASP A 149 9.95 -13.32 10.48
N ASN A 150 10.20 -14.53 10.99
CA ASN A 150 10.79 -15.62 10.22
C ASN A 150 9.76 -16.36 9.36
N ALA A 151 8.46 -16.15 9.57
CA ALA A 151 7.40 -16.68 8.70
C ALA A 151 7.15 -15.75 7.50
N ILE A 152 6.84 -14.48 7.78
CA ILE A 152 6.80 -13.40 6.79
C ILE A 152 7.42 -12.16 7.45
N PRO A 153 8.50 -11.58 6.88
CA PRO A 153 9.21 -10.46 7.52
C PRO A 153 8.29 -9.28 7.86
N ALA A 154 8.04 -9.08 9.15
CA ALA A 154 7.19 -8.02 9.68
C ALA A 154 7.79 -6.63 9.47
N ARG A 155 9.12 -6.55 9.31
CA ARG A 155 9.85 -5.35 8.90
C ARG A 155 9.54 -4.88 7.48
N GLY A 156 9.02 -5.76 6.62
CA GLY A 156 8.60 -5.44 5.26
C GLY A 156 7.12 -5.13 5.17
N LYS A 157 6.74 -4.14 4.36
CA LYS A 157 5.33 -3.83 4.09
C LYS A 157 4.79 -4.69 2.94
N ILE A 158 4.75 -6.00 3.18
CA ILE A 158 4.42 -7.04 2.19
C ILE A 158 2.90 -7.23 2.08
N THR A 159 2.36 -7.31 0.87
CA THR A 159 0.92 -7.47 0.62
C THR A 159 0.38 -8.80 1.15
N GLY A 160 1.07 -9.91 0.93
CA GLY A 160 0.65 -11.23 1.44
C GLY A 160 0.48 -11.29 2.97
N ALA A 161 1.25 -10.49 3.73
CA ALA A 161 1.14 -10.42 5.18
C ALA A 161 -0.21 -9.83 5.66
N TYR A 162 -0.90 -9.07 4.81
CA TYR A 162 -2.16 -8.41 5.16
C TYR A 162 -3.35 -9.36 5.30
N VAL A 163 -3.21 -10.65 4.90
CA VAL A 163 -4.21 -11.68 5.24
C VAL A 163 -4.36 -11.80 6.75
N ASN A 164 -3.26 -11.78 7.51
CA ASN A 164 -3.30 -11.81 8.98
C ASN A 164 -4.00 -10.57 9.56
N SER A 165 -3.63 -9.38 9.08
CA SER A 165 -4.29 -8.13 9.49
C SER A 165 -5.78 -8.11 9.14
N ALA A 166 -6.17 -8.63 7.99
CA ALA A 166 -7.55 -8.71 7.56
C ALA A 166 -8.36 -9.64 8.45
N LEU A 167 -7.84 -10.82 8.79
CA LEU A 167 -8.48 -11.75 9.71
C LEU A 167 -8.71 -11.13 11.10
N ALA A 168 -7.69 -10.47 11.65
CA ALA A 168 -7.80 -9.79 12.95
C ALA A 168 -8.84 -8.66 12.93
N LYS A 169 -8.78 -7.80 11.91
CA LYS A 169 -9.73 -6.69 11.74
C LYS A 169 -11.15 -7.18 11.52
N SER A 170 -11.35 -8.20 10.68
CA SER A 170 -12.66 -8.79 10.43
C SER A 170 -13.24 -9.42 11.69
N GLU A 171 -12.45 -10.13 12.50
CA GLU A 171 -12.90 -10.64 13.80
C GLU A 171 -13.41 -9.51 14.69
N ALA A 172 -12.62 -8.43 14.86
CA ALA A 172 -13.01 -7.30 15.70
C ALA A 172 -14.32 -6.66 15.23
N GLN A 173 -14.44 -6.41 13.92
CA GLN A 173 -15.63 -5.78 13.35
C GLN A 173 -16.87 -6.67 13.43
N LEU A 174 -16.73 -7.98 13.20
CA LEU A 174 -17.84 -8.94 13.34
C LEU A 174 -18.32 -9.08 14.79
N ASN A 175 -17.44 -8.82 15.77
CA ASN A 175 -17.79 -8.78 17.19
C ASN A 175 -18.27 -7.38 17.65
N GLY A 176 -18.44 -6.43 16.72
CA GLY A 176 -18.97 -5.11 17.02
C GLY A 176 -17.95 -4.14 17.62
N PHE A 177 -16.65 -4.37 17.44
CA PHE A 177 -15.57 -3.43 17.75
C PHE A 177 -15.13 -2.67 16.49
N ASP A 178 -14.39 -1.59 16.68
CA ASP A 178 -14.01 -0.69 15.58
C ASP A 178 -12.64 -1.08 14.98
N GLU A 179 -11.72 -1.64 15.79
CA GLU A 179 -10.41 -2.11 15.33
C GLU A 179 -9.84 -3.25 16.21
N ALA A 180 -8.82 -3.94 15.69
CA ALA A 180 -8.12 -5.03 16.37
C ALA A 180 -6.76 -4.58 16.96
N ILE A 181 -6.45 -5.09 18.15
CA ILE A 181 -5.10 -5.16 18.73
C ILE A 181 -4.62 -6.60 18.60
N VAL A 182 -3.42 -6.80 18.07
CA VAL A 182 -2.82 -8.14 17.89
C VAL A 182 -1.69 -8.35 18.86
N LEU A 183 -1.50 -9.61 19.28
CA LEU A 183 -0.41 -9.99 20.16
C LEU A 183 0.65 -10.80 19.40
N THR A 184 1.90 -10.71 19.84
CA THR A 184 2.97 -11.66 19.47
C THR A 184 2.65 -13.07 19.98
N GLN A 185 3.45 -14.04 19.53
CA GLN A 185 3.36 -15.43 19.98
C GLN A 185 3.56 -15.56 21.50
N ASP A 186 4.42 -14.72 22.08
CA ASP A 186 4.71 -14.68 23.52
C ASP A 186 3.65 -13.94 24.34
N GLY A 187 2.60 -13.39 23.69
CA GLY A 187 1.50 -12.71 24.38
C GLY A 187 1.72 -11.23 24.66
N HIS A 188 2.74 -10.61 24.07
CA HIS A 188 2.97 -9.17 24.16
C HIS A 188 2.25 -8.42 23.04
N VAL A 189 1.92 -7.15 23.27
CA VAL A 189 1.42 -6.22 22.24
C VAL A 189 2.57 -5.80 21.32
#